data_AF-A0A255RDK0-F1
#
_entry.id   AF-A0A255RDK0-F1
#
_cell.length_a   1.000
_cell.length_b   1.000
_cell.length_c   1.000
_cell.angle_alpha   90.00
_cell.angle_beta   90.00
_cell.angle_gamma   90.00
#
_symmetry.space_group_name_H-M   'P 1'
#
loop_
_entity.id
_entity.type
_entity.pdbx_description
1 polymer ?
#
loop_
_entity_poly.entity_id
_entity_poly.type
_entity_poly.pdbx_seq_one_letter_code
_entity_poly.pdbx_strand_id
1 'polypeptide(L)'
;MLVQGIDYHWAPELMGDEEEMIYDMLSRRHRWATIANRYNTHPSDNPAILAVAKYALYHEGMIERQELLQGLAPSFRSQNSIPAMQMISEVYLRVGFITMSQRNAFEAMEGIPNCNKSARSLYRLVETNLITGQYEVALKYITILEHTLMYRSWANKMRRLVEHPQRIRNHVFYHELQLVYNATPDAFF
;
A
#
# COMPACT_ATOMS: atom_id res chain seq x y z
N MET A 1 -5.65 31.27 20.66
CA MET A 1 -5.84 30.05 19.84
C MET A 1 -4.45 29.56 19.47
N LEU A 2 -3.88 28.66 20.27
CA LEU A 2 -2.53 28.15 20.06
C LEU A 2 -2.53 27.27 18.81
N VAL A 3 -1.65 27.60 17.86
CA VAL A 3 -1.32 26.74 16.74
C VAL A 3 -0.79 25.43 17.34
N GLN A 4 -1.56 24.35 17.24
CA GLN A 4 -1.07 22.99 17.50
C GLN A 4 -0.14 22.59 16.35
N GLY A 5 1.03 23.20 16.33
CA GLY A 5 2.14 22.80 15.49
C GLY A 5 3.31 22.65 16.42
N ILE A 6 3.60 21.41 16.82
CA ILE A 6 4.92 20.78 17.01
C ILE A 6 4.64 19.32 17.39
N ASP A 7 5.26 18.43 16.62
CA ASP A 7 5.27 16.98 16.77
C ASP A 7 5.90 16.54 18.11
N TYR A 8 5.10 16.30 19.15
CA TYR A 8 5.61 15.80 20.45
C TYR A 8 5.33 14.33 20.73
N HIS A 9 4.60 13.63 19.86
CA HIS A 9 4.37 12.20 19.99
C HIS A 9 5.41 11.42 19.17
N TRP A 10 6.57 11.20 19.80
CA TRP A 10 7.63 10.34 19.26
C TRP A 10 7.38 8.89 19.67
N ALA A 11 7.03 8.04 18.71
CA ALA A 11 6.91 6.60 18.90
C ALA A 11 7.93 5.87 18.00
N PRO A 12 9.20 5.76 18.44
CA PRO A 12 10.29 5.22 17.62
C PRO A 12 10.03 3.78 17.20
N GLU A 13 9.35 3.01 18.06
CA GLU A 13 8.88 1.65 17.83
C GLU A 13 8.09 1.52 16.51
N LEU A 14 7.31 2.55 16.15
CA LEU A 14 6.42 2.53 14.98
C LEU A 14 7.10 3.02 13.70
N MET A 15 8.30 3.58 13.78
CA MET A 15 9.03 4.09 12.62
C MET A 15 9.71 2.99 11.82
N GLY A 16 9.89 1.81 12.42
CA GLY A 16 10.66 0.72 11.85
C GLY A 16 12.17 0.98 11.94
N ASP A 17 12.95 -0.03 11.58
CA ASP A 17 14.41 0.09 11.50
C ASP A 17 14.87 0.60 10.12
N GLU A 18 16.19 0.81 9.99
CA GLU A 18 16.80 1.26 8.73
C GLU A 18 16.52 0.28 7.57
N GLU A 19 16.50 -1.02 7.85
CA GLU A 19 16.29 -2.03 6.83
C GLU A 19 14.87 -1.93 6.26
N GLU A 20 13.87 -1.84 7.13
CA GLU A 20 12.47 -1.62 6.75
C GLU A 20 12.30 -0.34 5.94
N MET A 21 12.95 0.77 6.35
CA MET A 21 12.89 2.04 5.63
C MET A 21 13.48 1.94 4.21
N ILE A 22 14.58 1.20 4.04
CA ILE A 22 15.21 0.98 2.73
C ILE A 22 14.26 0.20 1.82
N TYR A 23 13.75 -0.95 2.29
CA TYR A 23 12.84 -1.78 1.49
C TYR A 23 11.54 -1.05 1.18
N ASP A 24 11.00 -0.28 2.12
CA ASP A 24 9.80 0.53 1.93
C ASP A 24 10.00 1.59 0.84
N MET A 25 11.14 2.29 0.86
CA MET A 25 11.49 3.29 -0.15
C MET A 25 11.66 2.66 -1.53
N LEU A 26 12.30 1.50 -1.64
CA LEU A 26 12.44 0.76 -2.89
C LEU A 26 11.09 0.27 -3.42
N SER A 27 10.24 -0.25 -2.54
CA SER A 27 8.90 -0.77 -2.86
C SER A 27 8.00 0.33 -3.40
N ARG A 28 8.00 1.49 -2.73
CA ARG A 28 7.27 2.69 -3.14
C ARG A 28 7.71 3.22 -4.51
N ARG A 29 8.98 3.01 -4.88
CA ARG A 29 9.54 3.39 -6.19
C ARG A 29 9.48 2.26 -7.22
N HIS A 30 8.84 1.14 -6.86
CA HIS A 30 8.68 -0.05 -7.71
C HIS A 30 10.02 -0.59 -8.25
N ARG A 31 11.07 -0.55 -7.42
CA ARG A 31 12.42 -1.03 -7.76
C ARG A 31 12.55 -2.53 -7.53
N TRP A 32 11.69 -3.34 -8.13
CA TRP A 32 11.56 -4.78 -7.87
C TRP A 32 12.86 -5.55 -8.10
N ALA A 33 13.51 -5.39 -9.26
CA ALA A 33 14.81 -5.99 -9.51
C ALA A 33 15.87 -5.64 -8.44
N THR A 34 15.85 -4.41 -7.91
CA THR A 34 16.78 -4.00 -6.83
C THR A 34 16.46 -4.70 -5.51
N ILE A 35 15.18 -4.84 -5.18
CA ILE A 35 14.71 -5.57 -3.99
C ILE A 35 15.10 -7.05 -4.09
N ALA A 36 14.83 -7.69 -5.23
CA ALA A 36 15.17 -9.09 -5.46
C ALA A 36 16.68 -9.35 -5.32
N ASN A 37 17.52 -8.52 -5.95
CA ASN A 37 18.98 -8.64 -5.84
C ASN A 37 19.47 -8.41 -4.40
N ARG A 38 18.96 -7.37 -3.73
CA ARG A 38 19.31 -7.11 -2.32
C ARG A 38 18.96 -8.31 -1.44
N TYR A 39 17.76 -8.84 -1.56
CA TYR A 39 17.31 -9.97 -0.74
C TYR A 39 18.10 -11.26 -1.00
N ASN A 40 18.47 -11.52 -2.26
CA ASN A 40 19.30 -12.69 -2.60
C ASN A 40 20.74 -12.58 -2.07
N THR A 41 21.27 -11.36 -1.93
CA THR A 41 22.62 -11.13 -1.40
C THR A 41 22.63 -11.04 0.14
N HIS A 42 21.60 -10.46 0.72
CA HIS A 42 21.45 -10.21 2.15
C HIS A 42 19.98 -10.47 2.54
N PRO A 43 19.60 -11.72 2.82
CA PRO A 43 18.24 -12.05 3.22
C PRO A 43 17.93 -11.45 4.59
N SER A 44 16.66 -11.14 4.82
CA SER A 44 16.13 -10.62 6.09
C SER A 44 15.08 -11.57 6.66
N ASP A 45 15.09 -11.70 7.98
CA ASP A 45 14.10 -12.45 8.76
C ASP A 45 12.83 -11.62 9.05
N ASN A 46 12.84 -10.32 8.71
CA ASN A 46 11.68 -9.47 8.90
C ASN A 46 10.53 -9.92 7.95
N PRO A 47 9.34 -10.26 8.47
CA PRO A 47 8.27 -10.79 7.63
C PRO A 47 7.71 -9.79 6.60
N ALA A 48 7.76 -8.48 6.88
CA ALA A 48 7.33 -7.45 5.93
C ALA A 48 8.31 -7.35 4.75
N ILE A 49 9.62 -7.43 5.06
CA ILE A 49 10.69 -7.48 4.05
C ILE A 49 10.58 -8.77 3.23
N LEU A 50 10.35 -9.92 3.87
CA LEU A 50 10.11 -11.19 3.20
C LEU A 50 8.94 -11.09 2.21
N ALA A 51 7.80 -10.50 2.62
CA ALA A 51 6.64 -10.35 1.76
C ALA A 51 6.94 -9.52 0.50
N VAL A 52 7.60 -8.36 0.65
CA VAL A 52 7.94 -7.51 -0.51
C VAL A 52 9.04 -8.13 -1.37
N ALA A 53 10.02 -8.81 -0.77
CA ALA A 53 11.07 -9.51 -1.51
C ALA A 53 10.52 -10.67 -2.32
N LYS A 54 9.62 -11.48 -1.74
CA LYS A 54 8.94 -12.56 -2.46
C LYS A 54 8.07 -12.00 -3.59
N TYR A 55 7.39 -10.87 -3.39
CA TYR A 55 6.70 -10.21 -4.49
C TYR A 55 7.66 -9.76 -5.60
N ALA A 56 8.78 -9.16 -5.25
CA ALA A 56 9.79 -8.73 -6.22
C ALA A 56 10.37 -9.92 -7.00
N LEU A 57 10.71 -11.02 -6.32
CA LEU A 57 11.20 -12.25 -6.98
C LEU A 57 10.16 -12.83 -7.94
N TYR A 58 8.89 -12.85 -7.55
CA TYR A 58 7.80 -13.30 -8.43
C TYR A 58 7.62 -12.36 -9.63
N HIS A 59 7.67 -11.04 -9.40
CA HIS A 59 7.56 -10.03 -10.45
C HIS A 59 8.69 -10.17 -11.49
N GLU A 60 9.90 -10.51 -11.06
CA GLU A 60 11.04 -10.78 -11.95
C GLU A 60 11.05 -12.20 -12.54
N GLY A 61 10.02 -13.02 -12.28
CA GLY A 61 9.89 -14.38 -12.82
C GLY A 61 10.85 -15.40 -12.19
N MET A 62 11.40 -15.11 -11.01
CA MET A 62 12.37 -15.96 -10.33
C MET A 62 11.74 -17.03 -9.43
N ILE A 63 10.50 -16.82 -9.00
CA ILE A 63 9.73 -17.77 -8.18
C ILE A 63 8.28 -17.87 -8.66
N GLU A 64 7.64 -18.97 -8.34
CA GLU A 64 6.23 -19.19 -8.64
C GLU A 64 5.30 -18.49 -7.65
N ARG A 65 4.03 -18.30 -8.06
CA ARG A 65 3.02 -17.65 -7.22
C ARG A 65 2.81 -18.36 -5.87
N GLN A 66 2.93 -19.68 -5.84
CA GLN A 66 2.78 -20.44 -4.59
C GLN A 66 3.83 -20.06 -3.54
N GLU A 67 5.08 -19.85 -3.97
CA GLU A 67 6.16 -19.42 -3.07
C GLU A 67 5.97 -17.98 -2.59
N LEU A 68 5.45 -17.10 -3.44
CA LEU A 68 5.01 -15.76 -3.04
C LEU A 68 3.96 -15.83 -1.93
N LEU A 69 2.91 -16.65 -2.12
CA LEU A 69 1.84 -16.78 -1.13
C LEU A 69 2.34 -17.33 0.22
N GLN A 70 3.33 -18.23 0.21
CA GLN A 70 3.97 -18.70 1.45
C GLN A 70 4.69 -17.57 2.19
N GLY A 71 5.38 -16.68 1.47
CA GLY A 71 6.01 -15.49 2.05
C GLY A 71 5.03 -14.48 2.63
N LEU A 72 3.78 -14.46 2.16
CA LEU A 72 2.73 -13.59 2.69
C LEU A 72 2.10 -14.11 3.98
N ALA A 73 2.08 -15.42 4.23
CA ALA A 73 1.45 -15.99 5.41
C ALA A 73 2.03 -15.45 6.75
N PRO A 74 3.37 -15.31 6.91
CA PRO A 74 3.95 -14.63 8.07
C PRO A 74 3.55 -13.16 8.23
N SER A 75 3.27 -12.47 7.11
CA SER A 75 3.00 -11.03 7.10
C SER A 75 1.64 -10.64 7.70
N PHE A 76 0.70 -11.58 7.82
CA PHE A 76 -0.58 -11.34 8.49
C PHE A 76 -0.43 -10.90 9.95
N ARG A 77 0.73 -11.16 10.58
CA ARG A 77 1.03 -10.79 11.97
C ARG A 77 2.12 -9.72 12.08
N SER A 78 2.70 -9.24 10.98
CA SER A 78 3.90 -8.39 11.01
C SER A 78 3.59 -6.89 10.91
N GLN A 79 2.53 -6.45 11.58
CA GLN A 79 2.10 -5.06 11.61
C GLN A 79 2.74 -4.32 12.78
N ASN A 80 4.08 -4.30 12.81
CA ASN A 80 4.83 -3.80 13.95
C ASN A 80 5.34 -2.37 13.76
N SER A 81 5.38 -1.89 12.51
CA SER A 81 5.81 -0.53 12.15
C SER A 81 5.01 0.03 10.97
N ILE A 82 4.99 1.35 10.82
CA ILE A 82 4.32 2.04 9.71
C ILE A 82 4.92 1.65 8.35
N PRO A 83 6.26 1.58 8.15
CA PRO A 83 6.82 1.11 6.88
C PRO A 83 6.45 -0.34 6.58
N ALA A 84 6.43 -1.23 7.58
CA ALA A 84 6.01 -2.62 7.40
C ALA A 84 4.58 -2.71 6.85
N MET A 85 3.63 -2.02 7.50
CA MET A 85 2.24 -1.99 7.05
C MET A 85 2.09 -1.40 5.64
N GLN A 86 2.86 -0.36 5.31
CA GLN A 86 2.84 0.26 3.96
C GLN A 86 3.41 -0.67 2.87
N MET A 87 4.50 -1.38 3.16
CA MET A 87 5.07 -2.39 2.26
C MET A 87 4.11 -3.54 2.02
N ILE A 88 3.55 -4.09 3.09
CA ILE A 88 2.60 -5.20 3.01
C ILE A 88 1.35 -4.77 2.27
N SER A 89 0.87 -3.54 2.49
CA SER A 89 -0.23 -2.96 1.71
C SER A 89 0.08 -2.93 0.20
N GLU A 90 1.28 -2.51 -0.21
CA GLU A 90 1.76 -2.56 -1.61
C GLU A 90 1.65 -3.96 -2.19
N VAL A 91 2.17 -4.96 -1.48
CA VAL A 91 2.14 -6.35 -1.94
C VAL A 91 0.71 -6.86 -2.04
N TYR A 92 -0.13 -6.63 -1.03
CA TYR A 92 -1.52 -7.06 -1.05
C TYR A 92 -2.32 -6.48 -2.22
N LEU A 93 -2.10 -5.20 -2.56
CA LEU A 93 -2.75 -4.61 -3.72
C LEU A 93 -2.38 -5.37 -5.00
N ARG A 94 -1.08 -5.64 -5.17
CA ARG A 94 -0.52 -6.23 -6.39
C ARG A 94 -0.88 -7.70 -6.59
N VAL A 95 -1.11 -8.44 -5.51
CA VAL A 95 -1.57 -9.84 -5.58
C VAL A 95 -3.09 -9.97 -5.67
N GLY A 96 -3.83 -8.85 -5.54
CA GLY A 96 -5.29 -8.81 -5.64
C GLY A 96 -6.04 -8.88 -4.30
N PHE A 97 -5.35 -8.82 -3.16
CA PHE A 97 -5.98 -8.81 -1.83
C PHE A 97 -6.35 -7.38 -1.41
N ILE A 98 -7.31 -6.79 -2.12
CA ILE A 98 -7.66 -5.37 -2.04
C ILE A 98 -8.08 -4.94 -0.63
N THR A 99 -8.95 -5.72 0.02
CA THR A 99 -9.43 -5.42 1.38
C THR A 99 -8.28 -5.44 2.39
N MET A 100 -7.32 -6.36 2.24
CA MET A 100 -6.16 -6.42 3.15
C MET A 100 -5.20 -5.25 2.89
N SER A 101 -5.03 -4.86 1.63
CA SER A 101 -4.28 -3.65 1.28
C SER A 101 -4.89 -2.41 1.91
N GLN A 102 -6.22 -2.26 1.82
CA GLN A 102 -6.98 -1.16 2.41
C GLN A 102 -6.83 -1.12 3.93
N ARG A 103 -7.00 -2.27 4.59
CA ARG A 103 -6.85 -2.40 6.04
C ARG A 103 -5.47 -1.95 6.52
N ASN A 104 -4.41 -2.45 5.88
CA ASN A 104 -3.04 -2.08 6.26
C ASN A 104 -2.77 -0.58 6.03
N ALA A 105 -3.28 0.00 4.94
CA ALA A 105 -3.13 1.43 4.69
C ALA A 105 -3.86 2.28 5.73
N PHE A 106 -5.04 1.84 6.17
CA PHE A 106 -5.82 2.49 7.23
C PHE A 106 -5.11 2.37 8.59
N GLU A 107 -4.69 1.17 8.99
CA GLU A 107 -3.97 0.93 10.24
C GLU A 107 -2.66 1.72 10.29
N ALA A 108 -1.91 1.76 9.19
CA ALA A 108 -0.70 2.58 9.09
C ALA A 108 -0.97 4.09 9.21
N MET A 109 -2.15 4.55 8.78
CA MET A 109 -2.54 5.95 8.91
C MET A 109 -2.93 6.28 10.35
N GLU A 110 -3.73 5.43 10.99
CA GLU A 110 -4.20 5.63 12.37
C GLU A 110 -3.10 5.36 13.39
N GLY A 111 -2.09 4.57 13.05
CA GLY A 111 -0.89 4.36 13.86
C GLY A 111 0.05 5.56 13.91
N ILE A 112 -0.18 6.62 13.11
CA ILE A 112 0.65 7.83 13.14
C ILE A 112 0.40 8.58 14.46
N PRO A 113 1.43 8.75 15.33
CA PRO A 113 1.20 9.22 16.70
C PRO A 113 0.65 10.64 16.84
N ASN A 114 0.91 11.51 15.86
CA ASN A 114 0.39 12.89 15.84
C ASN A 114 -0.97 13.00 15.10
N CYS A 115 -1.61 11.88 14.79
CA CYS A 115 -2.89 11.79 14.06
C CYS A 115 -2.86 12.43 12.66
N ASN A 116 -1.67 12.76 12.13
CA ASN A 116 -1.57 13.31 10.78
C ASN A 116 -1.97 12.27 9.75
N LYS A 117 -2.71 12.71 8.75
CA LYS A 117 -3.16 11.84 7.66
C LYS A 117 -2.05 11.75 6.62
N SER A 118 -1.30 10.63 6.66
CA SER A 118 -0.28 10.36 5.65
C SER A 118 -0.88 10.38 4.25
N ALA A 119 -0.35 11.27 3.40
CA ALA A 119 -0.77 11.37 2.00
C ALA A 119 -0.52 10.05 1.24
N ARG A 120 0.48 9.25 1.66
CA ARG A 120 0.71 7.92 1.09
C ARG A 120 -0.40 6.93 1.47
N SER A 121 -0.84 6.93 2.72
CA SER A 121 -1.96 6.09 3.13
C SER A 121 -3.24 6.50 2.40
N LEU A 122 -3.53 7.79 2.32
CA LEU A 122 -4.67 8.31 1.56
C LEU A 122 -4.59 7.93 0.07
N TYR A 123 -3.40 8.00 -0.55
CA TYR A 123 -3.19 7.54 -1.92
C TYR A 123 -3.65 6.08 -2.07
N ARG A 124 -3.20 5.20 -1.18
CA ARG A 124 -3.61 3.80 -1.23
C ARG A 124 -5.11 3.62 -0.97
N LEU A 125 -5.67 4.33 -0.01
CA LEU A 125 -7.10 4.26 0.27
C LEU A 125 -7.94 4.74 -0.93
N VAL A 126 -7.47 5.69 -1.73
CA VAL A 126 -8.12 6.06 -2.99
C VAL A 126 -8.06 4.91 -3.99
N GLU A 127 -6.91 4.26 -4.17
CA GLU A 127 -6.79 3.11 -5.08
C GLU A 127 -7.73 1.98 -4.70
N THR A 128 -7.76 1.58 -3.43
CA THR A 128 -8.59 0.45 -2.99
C THR A 128 -10.06 0.78 -3.09
N ASN A 129 -10.49 1.97 -2.69
CA ASN A 129 -11.90 2.39 -2.80
C ASN A 129 -12.33 2.59 -4.26
N LEU A 130 -11.43 2.96 -5.18
CA LEU A 130 -11.71 2.95 -6.61
C LEU A 130 -12.00 1.52 -7.10
N ILE A 131 -11.15 0.56 -6.71
CA ILE A 131 -11.26 -0.84 -7.15
C ILE A 131 -12.53 -1.50 -6.61
N THR A 132 -12.85 -1.29 -5.33
CA THR A 132 -14.05 -1.85 -4.67
C THR A 132 -15.35 -1.13 -5.02
N GLY A 133 -15.30 -0.07 -5.82
CA GLY A 133 -16.47 0.69 -6.25
C GLY A 133 -17.00 1.69 -5.21
N GLN A 134 -16.27 1.92 -4.12
CA GLN A 134 -16.60 2.88 -3.06
C GLN A 134 -16.20 4.32 -3.46
N TYR A 135 -16.74 4.79 -4.57
CA TYR A 135 -16.36 6.05 -5.22
C TYR A 135 -16.53 7.28 -4.34
N GLU A 136 -17.59 7.36 -3.53
CA GLU A 136 -17.81 8.48 -2.61
C GLU A 136 -16.73 8.57 -1.53
N VAL A 137 -16.24 7.43 -1.04
CA VAL A 137 -15.16 7.36 -0.05
C VAL A 137 -13.83 7.76 -0.70
N ALA A 138 -13.56 7.25 -1.91
CA ALA A 138 -12.38 7.65 -2.69
C ALA A 138 -12.36 9.17 -2.92
N LEU A 139 -13.50 9.79 -3.22
CA LEU A 139 -13.63 11.23 -3.46
C LEU A 139 -13.25 12.08 -2.24
N LYS A 140 -13.59 11.63 -1.03
CA LYS A 140 -13.19 12.30 0.22
C LYS A 140 -11.67 12.36 0.36
N TYR A 141 -10.98 11.25 0.10
CA TYR A 141 -9.52 11.19 0.19
C TYR A 141 -8.83 11.95 -0.96
N ILE A 142 -9.36 11.87 -2.18
CA ILE A 142 -8.89 12.66 -3.34
C ILE A 142 -8.93 14.15 -3.01
N THR A 143 -10.02 14.64 -2.41
CA THR A 143 -10.18 16.06 -2.07
C THR A 143 -9.06 16.55 -1.15
N ILE A 144 -8.63 15.73 -0.18
CA ILE A 144 -7.46 16.05 0.68
C ILE A 144 -6.17 16.08 -0.15
N LEU A 145 -5.96 15.07 -1.01
CA LEU A 145 -4.73 14.91 -1.79
C LEU A 145 -4.53 15.99 -2.86
N GLU A 146 -5.60 16.57 -3.39
CA GLU A 146 -5.55 17.68 -4.34
C GLU A 146 -4.90 18.94 -3.75
N HIS A 147 -4.98 19.12 -2.43
CA HIS A 147 -4.32 20.23 -1.75
C HIS A 147 -2.82 19.98 -1.47
N THR A 148 -2.31 18.78 -1.69
CA THR A 148 -0.88 18.46 -1.48
C THR A 148 -0.01 18.92 -2.65
N LEU A 149 1.31 19.00 -2.47
CA LEU A 149 2.24 19.32 -3.58
C LEU A 149 2.54 18.09 -4.45
N MET A 150 2.86 16.96 -3.81
CA MET A 150 3.37 15.77 -4.51
C MET A 150 2.27 14.89 -5.13
N TYR A 151 1.07 14.86 -4.55
CA TYR A 151 0.00 13.96 -5.00
C TYR A 151 -1.10 14.64 -5.82
N ARG A 152 -1.12 15.97 -5.92
CA ARG A 152 -2.18 16.72 -6.60
C ARG A 152 -2.40 16.29 -8.05
N SER A 153 -1.33 16.12 -8.81
CA SER A 153 -1.42 15.73 -10.22
C SER A 153 -2.03 14.33 -10.39
N TRP A 154 -1.69 13.41 -9.50
CA TRP A 154 -2.26 12.08 -9.46
C TRP A 154 -3.71 12.11 -8.97
N ALA A 155 -4.02 12.84 -7.90
CA ALA A 155 -5.37 12.96 -7.36
C ALA A 155 -6.37 13.51 -8.39
N ASN A 156 -5.97 14.53 -9.15
CA ASN A 156 -6.77 15.06 -10.26
C ASN A 156 -7.06 14.01 -11.36
N LYS A 157 -6.14 13.07 -11.61
CA LYS A 157 -6.37 11.95 -12.55
C LYS A 157 -7.38 10.97 -11.96
N MET A 158 -7.23 10.62 -10.68
CA MET A 158 -8.13 9.71 -9.98
C MET A 158 -9.54 10.28 -9.86
N ARG A 159 -9.70 11.59 -9.62
CA ARG A 159 -11.02 12.26 -9.62
C ARG A 159 -11.81 11.95 -10.89
N ARG A 160 -11.17 12.09 -12.06
CA ARG A 160 -11.81 11.79 -13.35
C ARG A 160 -12.20 10.32 -13.54
N LEU A 161 -11.48 9.40 -12.89
CA LEU A 161 -11.84 7.98 -12.89
C LEU A 161 -13.03 7.71 -11.94
N VAL A 162 -13.06 8.34 -10.78
CA VAL A 162 -14.14 8.24 -9.80
C VAL A 162 -15.44 8.86 -10.32
N GLU A 163 -15.38 10.01 -10.99
CA GLU A 163 -16.54 10.69 -11.58
C GLU A 163 -17.07 9.99 -12.84
N HIS A 164 -16.22 9.20 -13.52
CA HIS A 164 -16.59 8.41 -14.68
C HIS A 164 -16.07 6.97 -14.58
N PRO A 165 -16.64 6.14 -13.68
CA PRO A 165 -16.12 4.79 -13.40
C PRO A 165 -16.00 3.87 -14.61
N GLN A 166 -16.79 4.12 -15.66
CA GLN A 166 -16.74 3.33 -16.90
C GLN A 166 -15.35 3.42 -17.56
N ARG A 167 -14.60 4.51 -17.31
CA ARG A 167 -13.23 4.71 -17.81
C ARG A 167 -12.20 3.81 -17.13
N ILE A 168 -12.52 3.21 -15.97
CA ILE A 168 -11.62 2.27 -15.29
C ILE A 168 -11.24 1.11 -16.22
N ARG A 169 -12.16 0.67 -17.10
CA ARG A 169 -11.90 -0.39 -18.10
C ARG A 169 -10.72 -0.10 -19.04
N ASN A 170 -10.40 1.17 -19.24
CA ASN A 170 -9.28 1.60 -20.07
C ASN A 170 -7.96 1.67 -19.29
N HIS A 171 -8.00 1.51 -17.97
CA HIS A 171 -6.83 1.53 -17.09
C HIS A 171 -6.49 0.11 -16.67
N VAL A 172 -5.60 -0.55 -17.44
CA VAL A 172 -5.22 -1.97 -17.31
C VAL A 172 -5.08 -2.40 -15.85
N PHE A 173 -4.23 -1.72 -15.07
CA PHE A 173 -3.96 -2.09 -13.67
C PHE A 173 -5.21 -2.11 -12.77
N TYR A 174 -5.98 -1.01 -12.70
CA TYR A 174 -7.18 -0.96 -11.86
C TYR A 174 -8.31 -1.82 -12.39
N HIS A 175 -8.43 -1.97 -13.72
CA HIS A 175 -9.45 -2.84 -14.31
C HIS A 175 -9.22 -4.31 -13.94
N GLU A 176 -7.99 -4.80 -14.09
CA GLU A 176 -7.64 -6.18 -13.72
C GLU A 176 -7.90 -6.45 -12.24
N LEU A 177 -7.48 -5.56 -11.36
CA LEU A 177 -7.74 -5.70 -9.92
C LEU A 177 -9.24 -5.67 -9.58
N GLN A 178 -10.04 -4.87 -10.30
CA GLN A 178 -11.49 -4.86 -10.14
C GLN A 178 -12.13 -6.18 -10.58
N LEU A 179 -11.64 -6.80 -11.66
CA LEU A 179 -12.10 -8.12 -12.08
C LEU A 179 -11.75 -9.19 -11.04
N VAL A 180 -10.52 -9.17 -10.50
CA VAL A 180 -10.09 -10.10 -9.45
C VAL A 180 -10.94 -9.91 -8.19
N TYR A 181 -11.16 -8.67 -7.76
CA TYR A 181 -11.96 -8.36 -6.59
C TYR A 181 -13.40 -8.88 -6.75
N ASN A 182 -14.06 -8.57 -7.87
CA ASN A 182 -15.44 -9.00 -8.13
C ASN A 182 -15.59 -10.53 -8.30
N ALA A 183 -14.53 -11.23 -8.70
CA ALA A 183 -14.53 -12.69 -8.82
C ALA A 183 -14.26 -13.42 -7.50
N THR A 184 -13.74 -12.70 -6.49
CA THR A 184 -13.41 -13.28 -5.19
C THR A 184 -14.58 -13.05 -4.24
N PRO A 185 -15.20 -14.09 -3.66
CA PRO A 185 -16.21 -13.89 -2.63
C PRO A 185 -15.58 -13.16 -1.44
N ASP A 186 -16.25 -12.12 -0.92
CA ASP A 186 -15.81 -11.41 0.27
C ASP A 186 -15.74 -12.41 1.44
N ALA A 187 -14.53 -12.86 1.78
CA ALA A 187 -14.32 -13.85 2.83
C ALA A 187 -14.36 -13.27 4.25
N PHE A 188 -14.60 -11.96 4.38
CA PHE A 188 -14.47 -11.21 5.63
C PHE A 188 -15.73 -10.43 6.02
N PHE A 189 -16.89 -10.69 5.39
CA PHE A 189 -18.21 -10.25 5.82
C PHE A 189 -19.24 -11.37 5.65
#